data_AF-A0A0S4X3T7-F1
#
_entry.id   AF-A0A0S4X3T7-F1
#
_cell.length_a   1.000
_cell.length_b   1.000
_cell.length_c   1.000
_cell.angle_alpha   90.00
_cell.angle_beta   90.00
_cell.angle_gamma   90.00
#
_symmetry.space_group_name_H-M   'P 1'
#
loop_
_entity.id
_entity.type
_entity.pdbx_description
1 polymer ?
#
loop_
_entity_poly.entity_id
_entity_poly.type
_entity_poly.pdbx_seq_one_letter_code
_entity_poly.pdbx_strand_id
1 'polypeptide(L)'
;MNDYWLYVSKSEMTVGRTRSRQREATVLDSAAFQAGGLADFVRQRVPQGKRLSVWLSGAHCHYVAFPRPRWVFAPGKLRAIAAKVFEQKTMQNAAEYALSLKASRASLHVCAIRHADVAQILGAVNGPYRVQAVKPLAPAVLDACKRTARATTFVLYEPDSLTIACLLYTSPSPRDLSTSRMPSSA
;
A
#
# COMPACT_ATOMS: atom_id res chain seq x y z
N MET A 1 15.18 16.31 -1.03
CA MET A 1 15.45 14.90 -1.40
C MET A 1 14.36 14.47 -2.36
N ASN A 2 14.67 13.78 -3.46
CA ASN A 2 13.61 13.34 -4.37
C ASN A 2 13.05 12.00 -3.89
N ASP A 3 11.74 11.96 -3.66
CA ASP A 3 11.01 10.75 -3.28
C ASP A 3 10.35 10.17 -4.54
N TYR A 4 10.44 8.87 -4.76
CA TYR A 4 9.78 8.21 -5.89
C TYR A 4 8.43 7.66 -5.46
N TRP A 5 7.51 7.54 -6.42
CA TRP A 5 6.23 6.88 -6.20
C TRP A 5 5.98 5.85 -7.29
N LEU A 6 5.34 4.75 -6.89
CA LEU A 6 4.90 3.67 -7.75
C LEU A 6 3.39 3.56 -7.56
N TYR A 7 2.64 3.75 -8.64
CA TYR A 7 1.23 3.46 -8.69
C TYR A 7 1.01 2.08 -9.32
N VAL A 8 0.15 1.28 -8.73
CA VAL A 8 -0.23 -0.04 -9.23
C VAL A 8 -1.75 -0.18 -9.22
N SER A 9 -2.28 -0.61 -10.37
CA SER A 9 -3.67 -1.00 -10.59
C SER A 9 -3.68 -2.37 -11.29
N LYS A 10 -4.86 -2.97 -11.47
CA LYS A 10 -4.98 -4.25 -12.19
C LYS A 10 -4.55 -4.19 -13.65
N SER A 11 -4.64 -3.02 -14.29
CA SER A 11 -4.36 -2.86 -15.72
C SER A 11 -3.04 -2.17 -15.98
N GLU A 12 -2.50 -1.44 -15.00
CA GLU A 12 -1.38 -0.55 -15.23
C GLU A 12 -0.51 -0.35 -13.99
N MET A 13 0.79 -0.19 -14.23
CA MET A 13 1.76 0.33 -13.28
C MET A 13 2.38 1.63 -13.81
N THR A 14 2.54 2.61 -12.94
CA THR A 14 3.12 3.92 -13.27
C THR A 14 4.17 4.28 -12.24
N VAL A 15 5.37 4.66 -12.68
CA VAL A 15 6.39 5.19 -11.79
C VAL A 15 6.51 6.69 -12.01
N GLY A 16 6.71 7.41 -10.91
CA GLY A 16 6.98 8.83 -10.95
C GLY A 16 7.93 9.29 -9.86
N ARG A 17 8.21 10.59 -9.89
CA ARG A 17 9.09 11.27 -8.94
C ARG A 17 8.36 12.44 -8.33
N THR A 18 8.65 12.69 -7.06
CA THR A 18 8.17 13.82 -6.28
C THR A 18 9.34 14.75 -5.92
N ARG A 19 9.21 16.04 -6.21
CA ARG A 19 10.20 17.05 -5.77
C ARG A 19 9.77 17.67 -4.44
N SER A 20 10.61 17.53 -3.41
CA SER A 20 10.30 17.83 -2.00
C SER A 20 9.89 19.26 -1.68
N ARG A 21 10.09 20.23 -2.58
CA ARG A 21 9.77 21.64 -2.33
C ARG A 21 8.40 22.09 -2.82
N GLN A 22 7.75 21.37 -3.74
CA GLN A 22 6.49 21.84 -4.36
C GLN A 22 5.38 20.78 -4.41
N ARG A 23 5.55 19.62 -3.75
CA ARG A 23 4.62 18.46 -3.85
C ARG A 23 4.37 18.00 -5.30
N GLU A 24 5.21 18.41 -6.23
CA GLU A 24 5.16 18.11 -7.65
C GLU A 24 5.38 16.64 -7.91
N ALA A 25 4.38 15.96 -8.47
CA ALA A 25 4.50 14.60 -8.99
C ALA A 25 4.69 14.64 -10.51
N THR A 26 5.79 14.06 -10.99
CA THR A 26 6.05 13.87 -12.43
C THR A 26 5.99 12.39 -12.76
N VAL A 27 5.24 12.03 -13.79
CA VAL A 27 5.22 10.67 -14.33
C VAL A 27 6.53 10.43 -15.09
N LEU A 28 7.23 9.34 -14.75
CA LEU A 28 8.43 8.91 -15.45
C LEU A 28 8.12 7.85 -16.50
N ASP A 29 7.19 6.93 -16.19
CA ASP A 29 6.75 5.91 -17.13
C ASP A 29 5.42 5.28 -16.75
N SER A 30 4.77 4.61 -17.71
CA SER A 30 3.62 3.75 -17.46
C SER A 30 3.67 2.50 -18.34
N ALA A 31 3.27 1.36 -17.79
CA ALA A 31 3.20 0.09 -18.48
C ALA A 31 1.97 -0.72 -18.03
N ALA A 32 1.54 -1.68 -18.84
CA ALA A 32 0.49 -2.61 -18.44
C ALA A 32 0.92 -3.42 -17.20
N PHE A 33 -0.02 -3.70 -16.29
CA PHE A 33 0.31 -4.43 -15.06
C PHE A 33 0.69 -5.89 -15.37
N GLN A 34 1.88 -6.29 -14.94
CA GLN A 34 2.40 -7.65 -15.00
C GLN A 34 3.06 -7.98 -13.66
N ALA A 35 2.46 -8.92 -12.92
CA ALA A 35 2.91 -9.32 -11.58
C ALA A 35 4.40 -9.70 -11.53
N GLY A 36 4.88 -10.47 -12.52
CA GLY A 36 6.28 -10.90 -12.60
C GLY A 36 7.26 -9.81 -13.06
N GLY A 37 6.77 -8.76 -13.73
CA GLY A 37 7.59 -7.67 -14.28
C GLY A 37 7.73 -6.46 -13.35
N LEU A 38 7.02 -6.44 -12.21
CA LEU A 38 6.94 -5.27 -11.33
C LEU A 38 8.32 -4.82 -10.82
N ALA A 39 9.15 -5.76 -10.36
CA ALA A 39 10.47 -5.44 -9.81
C ALA A 39 11.39 -4.82 -10.87
N ASP A 40 11.39 -5.39 -12.08
CA ASP A 40 12.24 -4.94 -13.18
C ASP A 40 11.77 -3.60 -13.75
N PHE A 41 10.45 -3.41 -13.88
CA PHE A 41 9.87 -2.11 -14.25
C PHE A 41 10.34 -0.99 -13.32
N VAL A 42 10.30 -1.22 -12.00
CA VAL A 42 10.75 -0.23 -11.02
C VAL A 42 12.27 -0.04 -11.10
N ARG A 43 13.06 -1.12 -11.24
CA ARG A 43 14.54 -1.07 -11.38
C ARG A 43 15.03 -0.27 -12.56
N GLN A 44 14.32 -0.32 -13.67
CA GLN A 44 14.69 0.46 -14.85
C GLN A 44 14.48 1.98 -14.66
N ARG A 45 13.67 2.41 -13.70
CA ARG A 45 13.23 3.82 -13.56
C ARG A 45 13.57 4.47 -12.22
N VAL A 46 13.78 3.68 -11.17
CA VAL A 46 14.10 4.15 -9.83
C VAL A 46 15.50 3.67 -9.44
N PRO A 47 16.44 4.58 -9.11
CA PRO A 47 17.74 4.18 -8.61
C PRO A 47 17.62 3.41 -7.29
N GLN A 48 18.43 2.37 -7.11
CA GLN A 48 18.44 1.57 -5.87
C GLN A 48 18.75 2.43 -4.64
N GLY A 49 18.23 2.01 -3.48
CA GLY A 49 18.40 2.72 -2.20
C GLY A 49 17.58 4.02 -2.07
N LYS A 50 16.83 4.42 -3.11
CA LYS A 50 15.91 5.55 -3.02
C LYS A 50 14.64 5.17 -2.24
N ARG A 51 14.00 6.20 -1.71
CA ARG A 51 12.72 6.10 -1.01
C ARG A 51 11.60 5.94 -2.02
N LEU A 52 10.73 4.97 -1.79
CA LEU A 52 9.60 4.64 -2.67
C LEU A 52 8.29 4.69 -1.88
N SER A 53 7.30 5.41 -2.38
CA SER A 53 5.91 5.34 -1.91
C SER A 53 5.08 4.52 -2.88
N VAL A 54 4.30 3.57 -2.39
CA VAL A 54 3.46 2.72 -3.24
C VAL A 54 2.02 3.17 -3.11
N TRP A 55 1.34 3.35 -4.24
CA TRP A 55 -0.06 3.75 -4.34
C TRP A 55 -0.84 2.67 -5.06
N LEU A 56 -1.92 2.19 -4.46
CA LEU A 56 -2.74 1.10 -4.99
C LEU A 56 -4.12 1.60 -5.35
N SER A 57 -4.71 1.07 -6.41
CA SER A 57 -6.05 1.48 -6.84
C SER A 57 -6.84 0.35 -7.47
N GLY A 58 -8.06 0.69 -7.89
CA GLY A 58 -8.96 -0.23 -8.57
C GLY A 58 -9.19 -1.44 -7.68
N ALA A 59 -9.15 -2.64 -8.25
CA ALA A 59 -9.46 -3.85 -7.49
C ALA A 59 -8.37 -4.34 -6.53
N HIS A 60 -7.27 -3.60 -6.34
CA HIS A 60 -6.37 -3.79 -5.18
C HIS A 60 -6.87 -3.02 -3.94
N CYS A 61 -7.88 -2.16 -4.11
CA CYS A 61 -8.42 -1.31 -3.06
C CYS A 61 -9.94 -1.36 -3.07
N HIS A 62 -10.54 -1.58 -1.92
CA HIS A 62 -11.98 -1.42 -1.76
C HIS A 62 -12.27 -0.15 -0.98
N TYR A 63 -13.21 0.63 -1.48
CA TYR A 63 -13.63 1.88 -0.87
C TYR A 63 -15.07 1.77 -0.44
N VAL A 64 -15.30 1.93 0.86
CA VAL A 64 -16.62 1.90 1.46
C VAL A 64 -16.81 3.16 2.26
N ALA A 65 -17.98 3.78 2.19
CA ALA A 65 -18.34 4.90 3.05
C ALA A 65 -19.62 4.59 3.81
N PHE A 66 -19.72 5.12 5.03
CA PHE A 66 -20.95 5.08 5.82
C PHE A 66 -21.12 6.36 6.64
N PRO A 67 -22.35 6.72 7.03
CA PRO A 67 -22.61 7.91 7.84
C PRO A 67 -21.72 7.92 9.09
N ARG A 68 -21.08 9.06 9.35
CA ARG A 68 -20.20 9.20 10.51
C ARG A 68 -21.05 9.05 11.77
N PRO A 69 -20.71 8.12 12.67
CA PRO A 69 -21.39 8.03 13.95
C PRO A 69 -21.20 9.33 14.72
N ARG A 70 -22.30 9.88 15.27
CA ARG A 70 -22.28 11.11 16.08
C ARG A 70 -21.65 10.93 17.46
N TRP A 71 -21.26 9.71 17.81
CA TRP A 71 -20.78 9.32 19.14
C TRP A 71 -19.27 9.08 19.10
N VAL A 72 -18.54 9.50 20.14
CA VAL A 72 -17.09 9.29 20.26
C VAL A 72 -16.84 7.83 20.64
N PHE A 73 -16.42 7.01 19.67
CA PHE A 73 -15.91 5.67 19.95
C PHE A 73 -14.44 5.74 20.37
N ALA A 74 -14.03 4.88 21.31
CA ALA A 74 -12.63 4.52 21.44
C ALA A 74 -12.10 4.01 20.07
N PRO A 75 -10.86 4.33 19.67
CA PRO A 75 -10.33 3.99 18.33
C PRO A 75 -10.52 2.51 17.93
N GLY A 76 -10.41 1.58 18.87
CA GLY A 76 -10.65 0.15 18.64
C GLY A 76 -12.09 -0.20 18.24
N LYS A 77 -13.09 0.45 18.85
CA LYS A 77 -14.50 0.25 18.50
C LYS A 77 -14.81 0.78 17.10
N LEU A 78 -14.21 1.90 16.71
CA LEU A 78 -14.40 2.46 15.37
C LEU A 78 -13.85 1.52 14.28
N ARG A 79 -12.68 0.90 14.52
CA ARG A 79 -12.11 -0.11 13.61
C ARG A 79 -13.00 -1.35 13.48
N ALA A 80 -13.54 -1.86 14.59
CA ALA A 80 -14.45 -3.01 14.56
C ALA A 80 -15.74 -2.71 13.78
N ILE A 81 -16.32 -1.51 13.96
CA ILE A 81 -17.49 -1.08 13.19
C ILE A 81 -17.14 -0.96 11.70
N ALA A 82 -16.01 -0.35 11.37
CA ALA A 82 -15.57 -0.22 9.99
C ALA A 82 -15.33 -1.58 9.31
N ALA A 83 -14.75 -2.55 10.03
CA ALA A 83 -14.57 -3.92 9.55
C ALA A 83 -15.92 -4.59 9.25
N LYS A 84 -16.88 -4.53 10.18
CA LYS A 84 -18.23 -5.09 9.96
C LYS A 84 -18.95 -4.45 8.78
N VAL A 85 -18.91 -3.12 8.67
CA VAL A 85 -19.54 -2.40 7.56
C VAL A 85 -18.86 -2.75 6.24
N PHE A 86 -17.54 -2.90 6.24
CA PHE A 86 -16.78 -3.35 5.08
C PHE A 86 -17.22 -4.75 4.63
N GLU A 87 -17.28 -5.72 5.56
CA GLU A 87 -17.72 -7.09 5.28
C GLU A 87 -19.13 -7.11 4.70
N GLN A 88 -20.07 -6.40 5.32
CA GLN A 88 -21.46 -6.32 4.86
C GLN A 88 -21.61 -5.72 3.47
N LYS A 89 -20.83 -4.69 3.13
CA LYS A 89 -20.97 -3.98 1.85
C LYS A 89 -20.20 -4.62 0.71
N THR A 90 -19.17 -5.40 1.00
CA THR A 90 -18.27 -5.97 -0.02
C THR A 90 -18.36 -7.50 -0.12
N MET A 91 -19.00 -8.14 0.86
CA MET A 91 -19.01 -9.60 1.02
C MET A 91 -17.59 -10.20 1.12
N GLN A 92 -16.61 -9.42 1.58
CA GLN A 92 -15.22 -9.84 1.79
C GLN A 92 -14.95 -10.02 3.29
N ASN A 93 -13.97 -10.85 3.64
CA ASN A 93 -13.51 -11.00 5.02
C ASN A 93 -12.55 -9.85 5.40
N ALA A 94 -12.89 -9.02 6.39
CA ALA A 94 -12.04 -7.88 6.76
C ALA A 94 -10.65 -8.29 7.28
N ALA A 95 -10.50 -9.51 7.82
CA ALA A 95 -9.22 -10.00 8.34
C ALA A 95 -8.16 -10.21 7.24
N GLU A 96 -8.58 -10.29 5.98
CA GLU A 96 -7.67 -10.41 4.82
C GLU A 96 -7.19 -9.06 4.31
N TYR A 97 -7.62 -7.96 4.94
CA TYR A 97 -7.39 -6.59 4.46
C TYR A 97 -6.79 -5.69 5.55
N ALA A 98 -5.83 -4.87 5.13
CA ALA A 98 -5.40 -3.69 5.88
C ALA A 98 -6.43 -2.57 5.68
N LEU A 99 -7.10 -2.15 6.77
CA LEU A 99 -8.10 -1.07 6.74
C LEU A 99 -7.48 0.28 7.14
N SER A 100 -7.70 1.30 6.31
CA SER A 100 -7.48 2.71 6.64
C SER A 100 -8.83 3.42 6.81
N LEU A 101 -8.91 4.28 7.82
CA LEU A 101 -10.13 5.04 8.12
C LEU A 101 -9.86 6.53 7.91
N LYS A 102 -10.70 7.18 7.12
CA LYS A 102 -10.68 8.63 6.90
C LYS A 102 -12.04 9.21 7.24
N ALA A 103 -12.09 10.07 8.24
CA ALA A 103 -13.32 10.76 8.61
C ALA A 103 -13.53 12.02 7.77
N SER A 104 -14.76 12.27 7.36
CA SER A 104 -15.24 13.55 6.84
C SER A 104 -16.26 14.17 7.80
N ARG A 105 -16.87 15.30 7.42
CA ARG A 105 -17.91 15.95 8.22
C ARG A 105 -19.14 15.05 8.40
N ALA A 106 -19.53 14.31 7.37
CA ALA A 106 -20.77 13.52 7.36
C ALA A 106 -20.54 12.02 7.27
N SER A 107 -19.35 11.56 6.87
CA SER A 107 -19.10 10.15 6.55
C SER A 107 -17.78 9.65 7.15
N LEU A 108 -17.72 8.36 7.45
CA LEU A 108 -16.46 7.63 7.62
C LEU A 108 -16.18 6.85 6.35
N HIS A 109 -14.99 7.06 5.79
CA HIS A 109 -14.49 6.34 4.63
C HIS A 109 -13.56 5.23 5.12
N VAL A 110 -13.76 4.02 4.61
CA VAL A 110 -12.95 2.83 4.83
C VAL A 110 -12.27 2.50 3.51
N CYS A 111 -10.95 2.48 3.53
CA CYS A 111 -10.14 2.01 2.41
C CYS A 111 -9.49 0.71 2.83
N ALA A 112 -9.76 -0.38 2.10
CA ALA A 112 -9.24 -1.70 2.42
C ALA A 112 -8.27 -2.15 1.32
N ILE A 113 -7.08 -2.61 1.70
CA ILE A 113 -6.07 -3.17 0.80
C ILE A 113 -5.80 -4.61 1.21
N ARG A 114 -5.87 -5.55 0.28
CA ARG A 114 -5.67 -6.97 0.59
C ARG A 114 -4.24 -7.23 1.06
N HIS A 115 -4.07 -8.01 2.12
CA HIS A 115 -2.74 -8.34 2.67
C HIS A 115 -1.85 -9.06 1.64
N ALA A 116 -2.42 -9.96 0.85
CA ALA A 116 -1.70 -10.67 -0.21
C ALA A 116 -1.10 -9.72 -1.25
N ASP A 117 -1.85 -8.70 -1.68
CA ASP A 117 -1.38 -7.71 -2.65
C ASP A 117 -0.22 -6.87 -2.06
N VAL A 118 -0.36 -6.43 -0.81
CA VAL A 118 0.70 -5.72 -0.09
C VAL A 118 1.96 -6.59 0.01
N ALA A 119 1.82 -7.85 0.41
CA ALA A 119 2.93 -8.78 0.55
C ALA A 119 3.64 -9.03 -0.80
N GLN A 120 2.87 -9.22 -1.87
CA GLN A 120 3.41 -9.42 -3.21
C GLN A 120 4.21 -8.20 -3.67
N ILE A 121 3.67 -7.00 -3.50
CA ILE A 121 4.34 -5.77 -3.92
C ILE A 121 5.59 -5.52 -3.08
N LEU A 122 5.49 -5.65 -1.75
CA LEU A 122 6.64 -5.49 -0.87
C LEU A 122 7.72 -6.55 -1.15
N GLY A 123 7.35 -7.79 -1.45
CA GLY A 123 8.29 -8.82 -1.89
C GLY A 123 9.06 -8.43 -3.15
N ALA A 124 8.40 -7.74 -4.09
CA ALA A 124 9.03 -7.29 -5.32
C ALA A 124 9.96 -6.06 -5.13
N VAL A 125 9.61 -5.12 -4.24
CA VAL A 125 10.29 -3.81 -4.18
C VAL A 125 11.03 -3.49 -2.87
N ASN A 126 10.71 -4.13 -1.74
CA ASN A 126 11.24 -3.72 -0.43
C ASN A 126 12.72 -4.10 -0.20
N GLY A 127 13.25 -5.04 -0.97
CA GLY A 127 14.70 -5.35 -0.95
C GLY A 127 15.53 -4.20 -1.54
N PRO A 128 15.37 -3.85 -2.82
CA PRO A 128 16.17 -2.81 -3.48
C PRO A 128 15.78 -1.37 -3.11
N TYR A 129 14.60 -1.15 -2.53
CA TYR A 129 14.09 0.19 -2.20
C TYR A 129 13.59 0.28 -0.78
N ARG A 130 13.77 1.46 -0.17
CA ARG A 130 13.18 1.77 1.13
C ARG A 130 11.73 2.18 0.92
N VAL A 131 10.80 1.21 0.98
CA VAL A 131 9.37 1.49 0.89
C VAL A 131 8.92 2.24 2.14
N GLN A 132 8.37 3.43 1.96
CA GLN A 132 7.93 4.29 3.07
C GLN A 132 6.50 4.02 3.50
N ALA A 133 5.62 3.79 2.52
CA ALA A 133 4.20 3.63 2.74
C ALA A 133 3.57 2.93 1.54
N VAL A 134 2.49 2.19 1.81
CA VAL A 134 1.57 1.66 0.81
C VAL A 134 0.21 2.29 1.07
N LYS A 135 -0.31 3.06 0.11
CA LYS A 135 -1.54 3.86 0.30
C LYS A 135 -2.56 3.56 -0.78
N PRO A 136 -3.85 3.61 -0.45
CA PRO A 136 -4.90 3.57 -1.46
C PRO A 136 -4.95 4.92 -2.17
N LEU A 137 -5.00 4.92 -3.50
CA LEU A 137 -5.19 6.08 -4.35
C LEU A 137 -6.41 5.86 -5.25
N ALA A 138 -7.31 6.84 -5.31
CA ALA A 138 -8.44 6.76 -6.23
C ALA A 138 -7.95 6.91 -7.69
N PRO A 139 -8.41 6.07 -8.65
CA PRO A 139 -7.98 6.15 -10.05
C PRO A 139 -8.13 7.55 -10.66
N ALA A 140 -9.20 8.27 -10.32
CA ALA A 140 -9.44 9.64 -10.78
C ALA A 140 -8.33 10.62 -10.38
N VAL A 141 -7.61 10.38 -9.28
CA VAL A 141 -6.46 11.19 -8.87
C VAL A 141 -5.27 10.93 -9.79
N LEU A 142 -5.03 9.68 -10.20
CA LEU A 142 -4.00 9.38 -11.20
C LEU A 142 -4.37 9.97 -12.57
N ASP A 143 -5.62 9.86 -13.00
CA ASP A 143 -6.05 10.43 -14.28
C ASP A 143 -5.92 11.95 -14.29
N ALA A 144 -6.13 12.60 -13.15
CA ALA A 144 -5.81 14.01 -12.98
C ALA A 144 -4.30 14.23 -13.13
N CYS A 145 -3.45 13.44 -12.44
CA CYS A 145 -1.99 13.51 -12.58
C CYS A 145 -1.51 13.33 -14.03
N LYS A 146 -2.05 12.36 -14.79
CA LYS A 146 -1.66 12.10 -16.18
C LYS A 146 -2.08 13.22 -17.13
N ARG A 147 -3.32 13.70 -17.00
CA ARG A 147 -3.86 14.78 -17.85
C ARG A 147 -3.04 16.05 -17.73
N THR A 148 -2.45 16.28 -16.56
CA THR A 148 -1.72 17.49 -16.28
C THR A 148 -0.19 17.34 -16.26
N ALA A 149 0.32 16.10 -16.27
CA ALA A 149 1.74 15.76 -16.43
C ALA A 149 2.33 16.17 -17.79
N ARG A 150 1.52 16.70 -18.74
CA ARG A 150 2.06 17.29 -19.96
C ARG A 150 2.82 18.61 -19.74
N ALA A 151 2.71 19.32 -18.59
CA ALA A 151 3.60 20.45 -18.30
C ALA A 151 3.50 21.08 -16.89
N THR A 152 2.81 20.53 -15.89
CA THR A 152 2.54 21.33 -14.67
C THR A 152 2.55 20.53 -13.35
N THR A 153 2.86 21.26 -12.29
CA THR A 153 2.92 20.92 -10.86
C THR A 153 1.55 20.64 -10.24
N PHE A 154 1.39 19.59 -9.42
CA PHE A 154 0.14 19.33 -8.68
C PHE A 154 0.38 18.96 -7.22
N VAL A 155 -0.57 19.34 -6.36
CA VAL A 155 -0.59 19.02 -4.94
C VAL A 155 -1.25 17.67 -4.74
N LEU A 156 -0.47 16.65 -4.36
CA LEU A 156 -1.01 15.35 -3.96
C LEU A 156 -1.90 15.50 -2.72
N TYR A 157 -3.15 15.07 -2.84
CA TYR A 157 -4.04 14.91 -1.69
C TYR A 157 -3.67 13.59 -1.01
N GLU A 158 -2.97 13.68 0.11
CA GLU A 158 -2.68 12.54 0.97
C GLU A 158 -3.97 12.09 1.68
N PRO A 159 -4.54 10.90 1.39
CA PRO A 159 -5.39 10.25 2.37
C PRO A 159 -4.53 9.85 3.57
N ASP A 160 -5.06 10.01 4.79
CA ASP A 160 -4.36 9.71 6.04
C ASP A 160 -3.55 8.42 5.92
N SER A 161 -2.24 8.57 6.10
CA SER A 161 -1.23 7.60 5.72
C SER A 161 -1.40 6.27 6.45
N LEU A 162 -1.50 5.17 5.70
CA LEU A 162 -1.22 3.83 6.23
C LEU A 162 0.29 3.75 6.55
N THR A 163 0.66 4.06 7.79
CA THR A 163 1.94 3.66 8.34
C THR A 163 1.82 2.17 8.68
N ILE A 164 1.96 1.31 7.67
CA ILE A 164 2.27 -0.10 7.92
C ILE A 164 3.71 -0.06 8.43
N ALA A 165 3.88 -0.01 9.75
CA ALA A 165 5.11 -0.45 10.35
C ALA A 165 5.25 -1.91 9.93
N CYS A 166 6.17 -2.19 9.00
CA CYS A 166 6.65 -3.53 8.77
C CYS A 166 7.27 -3.99 10.09
N LEU A 167 6.44 -4.45 11.03
CA LEU A 167 6.92 -5.33 12.07
C LEU A 167 7.54 -6.48 11.31
N LEU A 168 8.87 -6.55 11.38
CA LEU A 168 9.64 -7.70 10.94
C LEU A 168 8.86 -8.94 11.40
N TYR A 169 8.23 -9.64 10.48
CA TYR A 169 7.97 -11.05 10.69
C TYR A 169 9.35 -11.71 10.62
N THR A 170 10.10 -11.65 11.72
CA THR A 170 11.19 -12.59 11.92
C THR A 170 10.52 -13.94 12.00
N SER A 171 10.48 -14.62 10.86
CA SER A 171 10.35 -16.06 10.79
C SER A 171 11.16 -16.65 11.95
N PRO A 172 10.55 -17.35 12.93
CA PRO A 172 11.37 -18.19 13.79
C PRO A 172 12.00 -19.22 12.86
N SER A 173 13.30 -19.08 12.60
CA SER A 173 14.04 -20.12 11.88
C SER A 173 13.76 -21.47 12.56
N PRO A 174 13.55 -22.53 11.77
CA PRO A 174 13.20 -23.84 12.30
C PRO A 174 14.36 -24.28 13.20
N ARG A 175 14.10 -24.52 14.49
CA ARG A 175 15.11 -25.17 15.31
C ARG A 175 15.37 -26.54 14.69
N ASP A 176 16.58 -26.69 14.18
CA ASP A 176 17.20 -27.92 13.79
C ASP A 176 16.91 -29.00 14.84
N LEU A 177 16.03 -29.94 14.49
CA LEU A 177 16.07 -31.30 15.03
C LEU A 177 17.23 -32.02 14.33
N SER A 178 18.45 -31.56 14.59
CA SER A 178 19.65 -32.31 14.25
C SER A 178 19.75 -33.47 15.23
N THR A 179 19.40 -34.63 14.70
CA THR A 179 19.68 -35.95 15.25
C THR A 179 21.13 -36.05 15.71
N SER A 180 21.35 -36.11 17.02
CA SER A 180 22.56 -36.71 17.60
C SER A 180 22.15 -38.06 18.18
N ARG A 181 22.43 -39.14 17.43
CA ARG A 181 22.38 -40.52 17.91
C ARG A 181 23.76 -40.92 18.43
N MET A 182 23.82 -41.21 19.74
CA MET A 182 24.69 -42.17 20.48
C MET A 182 26.24 -42.00 20.46
N PRO A 183 27.04 -42.65 21.36
CA PRO A 183 26.76 -43.64 22.44
C PRO A 183 27.49 -43.38 23.81
N SER A 184 27.18 -44.15 24.86
CA SER A 184 28.15 -44.98 25.64
C SER A 184 27.64 -45.41 27.02
N SER A 185 27.95 -46.66 27.36
CA SER A 185 27.66 -47.43 28.57
C SER A 185 28.22 -46.86 29.88
N ALA A 186 27.50 -47.07 30.98
CA ALA A 186 27.98 -47.40 32.32
C ALA A 186 26.84 -48.06 33.11
#